data_AF-D2VE71-F1
#
_entry.id   AF-D2VE71-F1
#
_cell.length_a   1.000
_cell.length_b   1.000
_cell.length_c   1.000
_cell.angle_alpha   90.00
_cell.angle_beta   90.00
_cell.angle_gamma   90.00
#
_symmetry.space_group_name_H-M   'P 1'
#
loop_
_entity.id
_entity.type
_entity.pdbx_description
1 polymer ?
#
loop_
_entity_poly.entity_id
_entity_poly.type
_entity_poly.pdbx_seq_one_letter_code
_entity_poly.pdbx_strand_id
1 'polypeptide(L)'
;MVCVILLLDVNNTELTNSTEEHRRLSAKLKDKYQTTAKLTIFAHYSIDDSNKPQHYFSRRDPSFSHSSLLTMPESSFITNILRFYPKALKYAPPEYRNNQVIVLTAVRHYDSCLEYAGEELLNSLQFAMRLVSERGLYYRYLPENVKCERQVARQAVMQNGHVYQFLSQELRQDGELLVLAMKTNSQAISYAHPKLLSEINNQEFKRDYSILSENRDHLNDLAINP
;
A
#
# COMPACT_ATOMS: atom_id res chain seq x y z
N MET A 1 17.58 18.87 -6.10
CA MET A 1 16.67 19.98 -6.42
C MET A 1 16.02 19.71 -7.77
N VAL A 2 15.12 18.72 -7.84
CA VAL A 2 14.53 18.18 -9.09
C VAL A 2 13.06 18.63 -9.19
N CYS A 3 12.83 19.94 -9.16
CA CYS A 3 11.47 20.53 -9.14
C CYS A 3 11.19 21.46 -10.32
N VAL A 4 11.91 21.33 -11.45
CA VAL A 4 11.76 22.28 -12.54
C VAL A 4 11.61 21.54 -13.87
N ILE A 5 10.45 21.77 -14.50
CA ILE A 5 10.09 21.51 -15.91
C ILE A 5 9.77 20.06 -16.28
N LEU A 6 8.49 19.72 -16.23
CA LEU A 6 7.79 19.09 -17.37
C LEU A 6 6.41 19.77 -17.56
N LEU A 7 6.44 21.10 -17.54
CA LEU A 7 5.33 21.94 -17.99
C LEU A 7 5.45 22.30 -19.48
N LEU A 8 6.47 21.81 -20.18
CA LEU A 8 6.74 22.11 -21.57
C LEU A 8 7.42 20.90 -22.23
N ASP A 9 6.63 19.97 -22.74
CA ASP A 9 7.01 19.35 -24.01
C ASP A 9 5.80 19.38 -24.95
N VAL A 10 5.37 20.61 -25.23
CA VAL A 10 4.47 20.95 -26.34
C VAL A 10 5.25 21.02 -27.66
N ASN A 11 6.56 20.75 -27.66
CA ASN A 11 7.45 20.97 -28.80
C ASN A 11 8.07 19.70 -29.40
N ASN A 12 7.78 18.50 -28.90
CA ASN A 12 8.14 17.28 -29.64
C ASN A 12 7.14 17.05 -30.78
N THR A 13 7.59 17.42 -31.98
CA THR A 13 6.88 17.55 -33.25
C THR A 13 6.56 16.23 -33.95
N GLU A 14 6.14 15.18 -33.24
CA GLU A 14 5.65 13.96 -33.89
C GLU A 14 4.55 13.33 -33.03
N LEU A 15 3.29 13.73 -33.24
CA LEU A 15 2.06 12.94 -32.97
C LEU A 15 0.82 13.78 -33.35
N THR A 16 0.16 13.39 -34.44
CA THR A 16 -0.86 14.16 -35.18
C THR A 16 -2.28 14.07 -34.60
N ASN A 17 -3.05 15.16 -34.75
CA ASN A 17 -4.50 15.36 -34.51
C ASN A 17 -5.09 15.14 -33.10
N SER A 18 -4.53 14.28 -32.25
CA SER A 18 -5.03 14.11 -30.87
C SER A 18 -4.63 15.26 -29.94
N THR A 19 -3.65 16.07 -30.33
CA THR A 19 -3.01 17.07 -29.47
C THR A 19 -3.82 18.36 -29.27
N GLU A 20 -4.62 18.81 -30.25
CA GLU A 20 -5.36 20.08 -30.13
C GLU A 20 -6.56 19.96 -29.17
N GLU A 21 -7.35 18.89 -29.29
CA GLU A 21 -8.47 18.60 -28.39
C GLU A 21 -7.98 18.26 -26.98
N HIS A 22 -6.90 17.49 -26.87
CA HIS A 22 -6.26 17.22 -25.58
C HIS A 22 -5.67 18.50 -24.97
N ARG A 23 -5.01 19.37 -25.75
CA ARG A 23 -4.49 20.66 -25.27
C ARG A 23 -5.62 21.57 -24.79
N ARG A 24 -6.75 21.60 -25.50
CA ARG A 24 -7.96 22.32 -25.07
C ARG A 24 -8.59 21.73 -23.82
N LEU A 25 -8.67 20.40 -23.71
CA LEU A 25 -9.18 19.73 -22.52
C LEU A 25 -8.27 19.98 -21.32
N SER A 26 -6.95 19.82 -21.49
CA SER A 26 -5.97 20.10 -20.45
C SER A 26 -6.00 21.56 -20.02
N ALA A 27 -6.17 22.50 -20.95
CA ALA A 27 -6.36 23.91 -20.62
C ALA A 27 -7.67 24.15 -19.84
N LYS A 28 -8.79 23.54 -20.26
CA LYS A 28 -10.08 23.61 -19.56
C LYS A 28 -10.04 22.97 -18.17
N LEU A 29 -9.35 21.84 -18.01
CA LEU A 29 -9.14 21.18 -16.72
C LEU A 29 -8.26 22.05 -15.81
N LYS A 30 -7.17 22.60 -16.36
CA LYS A 30 -6.28 23.51 -15.63
C LYS A 30 -7.02 24.75 -15.14
N ASP A 31 -7.91 25.31 -15.96
CA ASP A 31 -8.71 26.48 -15.62
C ASP A 31 -9.85 26.16 -14.64
N LYS A 32 -10.59 25.07 -14.84
CA LYS A 32 -11.65 24.64 -13.92
C LYS A 32 -11.11 24.33 -12.52
N TYR A 33 -9.95 23.70 -12.46
CA TYR A 33 -9.41 23.22 -11.20
C TYR A 33 -8.27 24.10 -10.64
N GLN A 34 -7.97 25.29 -11.21
CA GLN A 34 -6.95 26.34 -10.86
C GLN A 34 -5.85 26.05 -9.80
N THR A 35 -6.15 25.49 -8.63
CA THR A 35 -5.23 24.82 -7.68
C THR A 35 -4.47 23.58 -8.24
N THR A 36 -4.72 23.19 -9.49
CA THR A 36 -4.64 21.81 -10.00
C THR A 36 -3.70 21.60 -11.20
N ALA A 37 -2.65 22.41 -11.32
CA ALA A 37 -1.46 21.96 -12.08
C ALA A 37 -0.98 20.57 -11.59
N LYS A 38 -1.28 20.24 -10.32
CA LYS A 38 -1.01 18.98 -9.63
C LYS A 38 -1.87 17.78 -10.07
N LEU A 39 -3.18 17.91 -10.34
CA LEU A 39 -3.96 16.79 -10.92
C LEU A 39 -3.77 16.64 -12.42
N THR A 40 -3.31 17.70 -13.09
CA THR A 40 -2.89 17.62 -14.49
C THR A 40 -1.76 16.59 -14.63
N ILE A 41 -0.82 16.53 -13.68
CA ILE A 41 0.25 15.52 -13.62
C ILE A 41 -0.31 14.09 -13.46
N PHE A 42 -1.35 13.90 -12.62
CA PHE A 42 -2.06 12.61 -12.51
C PHE A 42 -2.68 12.14 -13.84
N ALA A 43 -3.14 13.08 -14.66
CA ALA A 43 -3.83 12.79 -15.92
C ALA A 43 -2.90 12.75 -17.15
N HIS A 44 -1.62 13.12 -17.07
CA HIS A 44 -0.77 13.22 -18.27
C HIS A 44 0.18 12.04 -18.48
N TYR A 45 0.47 11.25 -17.44
CA TYR A 45 1.49 10.21 -17.50
C TYR A 45 1.06 8.92 -16.77
N SER A 46 0.49 7.96 -17.51
CA SER A 46 0.58 6.56 -17.12
C SER A 46 1.90 6.03 -17.67
N ILE A 47 2.75 5.42 -16.87
CA ILE A 47 3.98 4.81 -17.37
C ILE A 47 3.69 3.35 -17.69
N ASP A 48 4.01 2.90 -18.91
CA ASP A 48 3.91 1.49 -19.26
C ASP A 48 5.02 0.66 -18.59
N ASP A 49 4.94 -0.67 -18.66
CA ASP A 49 5.93 -1.56 -18.06
C ASP A 49 7.35 -1.40 -18.68
N SER A 50 7.49 -0.61 -19.75
CA SER A 50 8.77 -0.23 -20.36
C SER A 50 9.30 1.13 -19.90
N ASN A 51 8.71 1.70 -18.85
CA ASN A 51 9.08 2.98 -18.26
C ASN A 51 8.85 4.19 -19.20
N LYS A 52 7.99 4.04 -20.23
CA LYS A 52 7.68 5.12 -21.16
C LYS A 52 6.42 5.88 -20.73
N PRO A 53 6.41 7.22 -20.81
CA PRO A 53 5.23 8.03 -20.56
C PRO A 53 4.15 7.74 -21.63
N GLN A 54 3.04 7.16 -21.21
CA GLN A 54 1.83 7.01 -21.99
C GLN A 54 0.77 8.00 -21.51
N HIS A 55 0.24 8.77 -22.45
CA HIS A 55 -0.85 9.71 -22.19
C HIS A 55 -2.12 8.96 -21.77
N TYR A 56 -2.73 9.37 -20.65
CA TYR A 56 -4.01 8.86 -20.13
C TYR A 56 -5.12 8.84 -21.20
N PHE A 57 -5.07 9.77 -22.16
CA PHE A 57 -6.02 9.93 -23.26
C PHE A 57 -5.68 9.11 -24.53
N SER A 58 -4.58 8.35 -24.55
CA SER A 58 -4.22 7.53 -25.71
C SER A 58 -5.03 6.23 -25.78
N ARG A 59 -5.46 5.70 -24.64
CA ARG A 59 -6.43 4.60 -24.58
C ARG A 59 -7.84 5.18 -24.69
N ARG A 60 -8.54 4.82 -25.76
CA ARG A 60 -9.98 4.99 -25.92
C ARG A 60 -10.71 4.16 -24.85
N ASP A 61 -10.71 4.60 -23.60
CA ASP A 61 -11.57 4.04 -22.57
C ASP A 61 -12.96 4.69 -22.69
N PRO A 62 -14.00 3.95 -23.13
CA PRO A 62 -15.34 4.50 -23.36
C PRO A 62 -15.99 5.02 -22.07
N SER A 63 -15.51 4.60 -20.90
CA SER A 63 -16.03 5.04 -19.60
C SER A 63 -15.61 6.47 -19.21
N PHE A 64 -14.60 7.04 -19.91
CA PHE A 64 -14.05 8.37 -19.67
C PHE A 64 -14.28 9.31 -20.85
N SER A 65 -15.55 9.53 -21.18
CA SER A 65 -15.88 10.59 -22.15
C SER A 65 -15.37 11.96 -21.63
N HIS A 66 -14.87 12.79 -22.54
CA HIS A 66 -14.29 14.10 -22.21
C HIS A 66 -15.28 15.00 -21.45
N SER A 67 -16.59 14.85 -21.71
CA SER A 67 -17.66 15.60 -21.04
C SER A 67 -17.90 15.13 -19.60
N SER A 68 -17.74 13.84 -19.31
CA SER A 68 -17.88 13.28 -17.96
C SER A 68 -16.76 13.78 -17.04
N LEU A 69 -15.52 13.84 -17.52
CA LEU A 69 -14.37 14.32 -16.75
C LEU A 69 -14.51 15.79 -16.33
N LEU A 70 -15.07 16.63 -17.20
CA LEU A 70 -15.28 18.06 -16.93
C LEU A 70 -16.47 18.35 -16.01
N THR A 71 -17.34 17.38 -15.72
CA THR A 71 -18.52 17.59 -14.86
C THR A 71 -18.37 16.94 -13.48
N MET A 72 -17.39 16.05 -13.30
CA MET A 72 -17.17 15.34 -12.05
C MET A 72 -16.58 16.20 -10.91
N PRO A 73 -16.96 15.90 -9.65
CA PRO A 73 -16.26 16.41 -8.46
C PRO A 73 -14.80 15.94 -8.43
N GLU A 74 -13.92 16.75 -7.84
CA GLU A 74 -12.47 16.46 -7.76
C GLU A 74 -12.16 15.11 -7.07
N SER A 75 -12.88 14.79 -5.99
CA SER A 75 -12.73 13.52 -5.26
C SER A 75 -13.05 12.30 -6.14
N SER A 76 -14.06 12.41 -7.00
CA SER A 76 -14.45 11.36 -7.94
C SER A 76 -13.45 11.25 -9.09
N PHE A 77 -12.89 12.37 -9.53
CA PHE A 77 -11.84 12.40 -10.54
C PHE A 77 -10.58 11.67 -10.07
N ILE A 78 -10.08 11.97 -8.86
CA ILE A 78 -8.87 11.36 -8.29
C ILE A 78 -9.05 9.85 -8.10
N THR A 79 -10.16 9.44 -7.48
CA THR A 79 -10.43 8.02 -7.20
C THR A 79 -10.57 7.22 -8.48
N ASN A 80 -11.19 7.80 -9.51
CA ASN A 80 -11.26 7.19 -10.84
C ASN A 80 -9.88 7.03 -11.48
N ILE A 81 -9.01 8.05 -11.45
CA ILE A 81 -7.64 7.90 -11.98
C ILE A 81 -6.91 6.77 -11.26
N LEU A 82 -6.94 6.75 -9.93
CA LEU A 82 -6.24 5.75 -9.13
C LEU A 82 -6.81 4.34 -9.29
N ARG A 83 -8.08 4.21 -9.66
CA ARG A 83 -8.69 2.92 -9.97
C ARG A 83 -8.09 2.27 -11.22
N PHE A 84 -7.86 3.05 -12.26
CA PHE A 84 -7.35 2.53 -13.54
C PHE A 84 -5.82 2.62 -13.66
N TYR A 85 -5.21 3.61 -12.99
CA TYR A 85 -3.78 3.90 -13.03
C TYR A 85 -3.23 4.22 -11.63
N PRO A 86 -3.23 3.24 -10.72
CA PRO A 86 -2.81 3.46 -9.33
C PRO A 86 -1.36 3.96 -9.21
N LYS A 87 -0.47 3.58 -10.14
CA LYS A 87 0.93 4.06 -10.19
C LYS A 87 1.06 5.58 -10.41
N ALA A 88 0.00 6.27 -10.85
CA ALA A 88 -0.01 7.72 -10.96
C ALA A 88 0.24 8.44 -9.62
N LEU A 89 -0.01 7.75 -8.48
CA LEU A 89 0.31 8.25 -7.15
C LEU A 89 1.78 8.69 -7.00
N LYS A 90 2.72 8.05 -7.71
CA LYS A 90 4.14 8.42 -7.74
C LYS A 90 4.39 9.89 -8.09
N TYR A 91 3.55 10.43 -8.97
CA TYR A 91 3.68 11.78 -9.50
C TYR A 91 2.82 12.80 -8.75
N ALA A 92 2.09 12.34 -7.74
CA ALA A 92 1.22 13.19 -6.95
C ALA A 92 2.04 14.14 -6.06
N PRO A 93 1.57 15.39 -5.86
CA PRO A 93 2.13 16.27 -4.84
C PRO A 93 2.06 15.63 -3.44
N PRO A 94 2.91 16.09 -2.50
CA PRO A 94 2.94 15.58 -1.14
C PRO A 94 1.59 15.57 -0.44
N GLU A 95 0.73 16.59 -0.66
CA GLU A 95 -0.58 16.67 -0.02
C GLU A 95 -1.49 15.47 -0.34
N TYR A 96 -1.40 14.92 -1.55
CA TYR A 96 -2.16 13.74 -1.96
C TYR A 96 -1.45 12.44 -1.57
N ARG A 97 -0.10 12.41 -1.60
CA ARG A 97 0.68 11.24 -1.12
C ARG A 97 0.60 11.07 0.40
N ASN A 98 0.28 12.14 1.13
CA ASN A 98 -0.01 12.11 2.57
C ASN A 98 -1.52 12.04 2.88
N ASN A 99 -2.38 11.93 1.87
CA ASN A 99 -3.81 11.77 2.08
C ASN A 99 -4.16 10.28 2.20
N GLN A 100 -4.62 9.87 3.39
CA GLN A 100 -5.00 8.49 3.69
C GLN A 100 -6.01 7.89 2.69
N VAL A 101 -7.05 8.64 2.29
CA VAL A 101 -8.11 8.12 1.41
C VAL A 101 -7.56 7.86 0.01
N ILE A 102 -6.73 8.76 -0.49
CA ILE A 102 -6.13 8.67 -1.82
C ILE A 102 -5.14 7.50 -1.88
N VAL A 103 -4.23 7.42 -0.90
CA VAL A 103 -3.24 6.32 -0.84
C VAL A 103 -3.94 4.97 -0.70
N LEU A 104 -4.92 4.83 0.19
CA LEU A 104 -5.67 3.57 0.33
C LEU A 104 -6.41 3.21 -0.96
N THR A 105 -6.95 4.19 -1.69
CA THR A 105 -7.60 3.94 -2.98
C THR A 105 -6.61 3.35 -3.98
N ALA A 106 -5.42 3.93 -4.12
CA ALA A 106 -4.39 3.42 -5.02
C ALA A 106 -3.93 2.00 -4.63
N VAL A 107 -3.65 1.78 -3.35
CA VAL A 107 -3.13 0.52 -2.81
C VAL A 107 -4.15 -0.62 -2.95
N ARG A 108 -5.46 -0.34 -2.90
CA ARG A 108 -6.49 -1.37 -3.14
C ARG A 108 -6.48 -1.91 -4.57
N HIS A 109 -6.02 -1.10 -5.53
CA HIS A 109 -5.95 -1.48 -6.94
C HIS A 109 -4.56 -2.01 -7.33
N TYR A 110 -3.49 -1.54 -6.67
CA TYR A 110 -2.14 -2.05 -6.88
C TYR A 110 -1.28 -1.88 -5.62
N ASP A 111 -0.98 -3.00 -4.96
CA ASP A 111 -0.32 -3.05 -3.65
C ASP A 111 1.03 -2.30 -3.63
N SER A 112 1.82 -2.37 -4.71
CA SER A 112 3.13 -1.71 -4.79
C SER A 112 3.04 -0.18 -4.78
N CYS A 113 1.86 0.41 -4.99
CA CYS A 113 1.69 1.87 -4.89
C CYS A 113 1.94 2.42 -3.48
N LEU A 114 1.97 1.56 -2.46
CA LEU A 114 2.31 1.96 -1.10
C LEU A 114 3.73 2.53 -1.02
N GLU A 115 4.64 2.15 -1.92
CA GLU A 115 6.00 2.72 -2.02
C GLU A 115 5.99 4.22 -2.39
N TYR A 116 4.88 4.71 -2.94
CA TYR A 116 4.70 6.11 -3.31
C TYR A 116 3.99 6.93 -2.23
N ALA A 117 3.50 6.31 -1.15
CA ALA A 117 2.93 7.04 -0.04
C ALA A 117 3.97 8.00 0.55
N GLY A 118 3.51 9.15 1.02
CA GLY A 118 4.40 10.12 1.65
C GLY A 118 4.86 9.63 3.02
N GLU A 119 6.07 10.04 3.39
CA GLU A 119 6.75 9.58 4.61
C GLU A 119 5.95 9.91 5.88
N GLU A 120 5.32 11.08 5.93
CA GLU A 120 4.47 11.51 7.06
C GLU A 120 3.30 10.52 7.28
N LEU A 121 2.64 10.11 6.19
CA LEU A 121 1.54 9.16 6.27
C LEU A 121 2.01 7.75 6.63
N LEU A 122 3.14 7.29 6.07
CA LEU A 122 3.71 5.98 6.40
C LEU A 122 4.14 5.87 7.87
N ASN A 123 4.54 6.99 8.48
CA ASN A 123 4.88 7.07 9.90
C ASN A 123 3.66 7.25 10.83
N SER A 124 2.45 7.40 10.28
CA SER A 124 1.23 7.53 11.08
C SER A 124 0.73 6.18 11.58
N LEU A 125 0.67 6.01 12.90
CA LEU A 125 0.13 4.80 13.53
C LEU A 125 -1.35 4.57 13.18
N GLN A 126 -2.13 5.63 13.04
CA GLN A 126 -3.54 5.55 12.65
C GLN A 126 -3.69 5.01 11.22
N PHE A 127 -2.86 5.52 10.30
CA PHE A 127 -2.83 5.02 8.93
C PHE A 127 -2.37 3.56 8.88
N ALA A 128 -1.29 3.22 9.58
CA ALA A 128 -0.75 1.87 9.65
C ALA A 128 -1.80 0.86 10.18
N MET A 129 -2.46 1.19 11.28
CA MET A 129 -3.56 0.39 11.85
C MET A 129 -4.68 0.16 10.83
N ARG A 130 -5.10 1.22 10.12
CA ARG A 130 -6.12 1.08 9.07
C ARG A 130 -5.64 0.18 7.94
N LEU A 131 -4.41 0.38 7.46
CA LEU A 131 -3.82 -0.35 6.36
C LEU A 131 -3.75 -1.86 6.66
N VAL A 132 -3.20 -2.23 7.82
CA VAL A 132 -3.08 -3.65 8.21
C VAL A 132 -4.41 -4.29 8.59
N SER A 133 -5.40 -3.49 9.01
CA SER A 133 -6.78 -3.98 9.20
C SER A 133 -7.46 -4.37 7.88
N GLU A 134 -7.12 -3.73 6.76
CA GLU A 134 -7.64 -4.10 5.45
C GLU A 134 -6.93 -5.32 4.88
N ARG A 135 -5.59 -5.37 4.98
CA ARG A 135 -4.78 -6.55 4.62
C ARG A 135 -3.55 -6.64 5.52
N GLY A 136 -3.49 -7.66 6.37
CA GLY A 136 -2.40 -7.85 7.34
C GLY A 136 -1.00 -7.85 6.71
N LEU A 137 -0.84 -8.42 5.52
CA LEU A 137 0.45 -8.48 4.80
C LEU A 137 1.02 -7.11 4.42
N TYR A 138 0.22 -6.03 4.43
CA TYR A 138 0.75 -4.68 4.22
C TYR A 138 1.72 -4.24 5.31
N TYR A 139 1.72 -4.90 6.46
CA TYR A 139 2.70 -4.71 7.52
C TYR A 139 4.16 -4.74 6.99
N ARG A 140 4.45 -5.58 5.97
CA ARG A 140 5.81 -5.70 5.40
C ARG A 140 6.36 -4.42 4.77
N TYR A 141 5.49 -3.49 4.39
CA TYR A 141 5.83 -2.24 3.71
C TYR A 141 5.89 -1.05 4.67
N LEU A 142 5.50 -1.25 5.93
CA LEU A 142 5.58 -0.20 6.94
C LEU A 142 7.04 0.08 7.32
N PRO A 143 7.37 1.33 7.68
CA PRO A 143 8.69 1.68 8.15
C PRO A 143 8.99 1.00 9.51
N GLU A 144 10.26 0.79 9.81
CA GLU A 144 10.67 -0.05 10.96
C GLU A 144 10.16 0.47 12.30
N ASN A 145 10.20 1.79 12.51
CA ASN A 145 9.67 2.44 13.70
C ASN A 145 8.17 2.17 13.92
N VAL A 146 7.39 2.03 12.85
CA VAL A 146 5.96 1.69 12.94
C VAL A 146 5.75 0.18 13.10
N LYS A 147 6.61 -0.66 12.51
CA LYS A 147 6.55 -2.12 12.68
C LYS A 147 6.82 -2.53 14.13
N CYS A 148 7.74 -1.86 14.82
CA CYS A 148 8.03 -2.12 16.23
C CYS A 148 6.85 -1.81 17.18
N GLU A 149 5.84 -1.08 16.71
CA GLU A 149 4.65 -0.79 17.50
C GLU A 149 3.79 -2.05 17.69
N ARG A 150 3.78 -2.55 18.93
CA ARG A 150 3.05 -3.76 19.31
C ARG A 150 1.59 -3.77 18.82
N GLN A 151 0.89 -2.63 18.92
CA GLN A 151 -0.51 -2.54 18.51
C GLN A 151 -0.71 -2.79 17.01
N VAL A 152 0.21 -2.29 16.17
CA VAL A 152 0.18 -2.47 14.72
C VAL A 152 0.50 -3.93 14.38
N ALA A 153 1.52 -4.50 15.00
CA ALA A 153 1.88 -5.91 14.86
C ALA A 153 0.72 -6.84 15.26
N ARG A 154 0.09 -6.58 16.41
CA ARG A 154 -1.06 -7.34 16.90
C ARG A 154 -2.23 -7.29 15.93
N GLN A 155 -2.60 -6.11 15.45
CA GLN A 155 -3.67 -5.96 14.47
C GLN A 155 -3.36 -6.71 13.17
N ALA A 156 -2.13 -6.61 12.68
CA ALA A 156 -1.71 -7.27 11.45
C ALA A 156 -1.69 -8.80 11.58
N VAL A 157 -1.21 -9.33 12.70
CA VAL A 157 -1.20 -10.77 13.02
C VAL A 157 -2.61 -11.32 13.18
N MET A 158 -3.50 -10.60 13.87
CA MET A 158 -4.91 -10.97 13.97
C MET A 158 -5.58 -11.06 12.59
N GLN A 159 -5.21 -10.16 11.69
CA GLN A 159 -5.74 -10.16 10.32
C GLN A 159 -5.13 -11.27 9.44
N ASN A 160 -3.84 -11.60 9.65
CA ASN A 160 -3.16 -12.67 8.91
C ASN A 160 -1.93 -13.20 9.70
N GLY A 161 -1.99 -14.45 10.15
CA GLY A 161 -0.91 -15.09 10.91
C GLY A 161 0.42 -15.25 10.14
N HIS A 162 0.43 -15.17 8.81
CA HIS A 162 1.68 -15.10 8.04
C HIS A 162 2.49 -13.83 8.33
N VAL A 163 1.89 -12.79 8.90
CA VAL A 163 2.60 -11.56 9.29
C VAL A 163 3.67 -11.83 10.34
N TYR A 164 3.49 -12.88 11.17
CA TYR A 164 4.39 -13.17 12.28
C TYR A 164 5.87 -13.32 11.84
N GLN A 165 6.13 -13.86 10.65
CA GLN A 165 7.48 -14.00 10.10
C GLN A 165 8.19 -12.65 9.81
N PHE A 166 7.42 -11.57 9.66
CA PHE A 166 7.92 -10.23 9.34
C PHE A 166 8.07 -9.34 10.59
N LEU A 167 7.69 -9.83 11.77
CA LEU A 167 7.85 -9.09 13.01
C LEU A 167 9.32 -8.93 13.40
N SER A 168 9.62 -7.85 14.14
CA SER A 168 10.94 -7.64 14.72
C SER A 168 11.34 -8.79 15.65
N GLN A 169 12.64 -8.94 15.94
CA GLN A 169 13.11 -10.00 16.83
C GLN A 169 12.49 -9.91 18.22
N GLU A 170 12.28 -8.69 18.72
CA GLU A 170 11.67 -8.39 20.00
C GLU A 170 10.20 -8.83 20.03
N LEU A 171 9.44 -8.52 18.96
CA LEU A 171 8.03 -8.89 18.88
C LEU A 171 7.81 -10.40 18.66
N ARG A 172 8.80 -11.13 18.10
CA ARG A 172 8.75 -12.60 17.99
C ARG A 172 9.07 -13.34 19.29
N GLN A 173 9.42 -12.62 20.35
CA GLN A 173 9.46 -13.18 21.70
C GLN A 173 8.07 -13.15 22.37
N ASP A 174 7.08 -12.53 21.73
CA ASP A 174 5.77 -12.39 22.33
C ASP A 174 4.89 -13.63 22.13
N GLY A 175 4.58 -14.30 23.24
CA GLY A 175 3.71 -15.47 23.26
C GLY A 175 2.28 -15.19 22.82
N GLU A 176 1.70 -14.03 23.18
CA GLU A 176 0.33 -13.67 22.78
C GLU A 176 0.26 -13.49 21.25
N LEU A 177 1.22 -12.79 20.65
CA LEU A 177 1.28 -12.62 19.20
C LEU A 177 1.49 -13.94 18.47
N LEU A 178 2.34 -14.83 18.99
CA LEU A 178 2.53 -16.16 18.40
C LEU A 178 1.22 -16.95 18.40
N VAL A 179 0.52 -16.92 19.53
CA VAL A 179 -0.75 -17.62 19.69
C VAL A 179 -1.80 -17.06 18.74
N LEU A 180 -1.89 -15.73 18.61
CA LEU A 180 -2.78 -15.10 17.63
C LEU A 180 -2.44 -15.53 16.20
N ALA A 181 -1.15 -15.61 15.86
CA ALA A 181 -0.70 -16.03 14.54
C ALA A 181 -1.07 -17.49 14.24
N MET A 182 -0.85 -18.39 15.21
CA MET A 182 -1.11 -19.82 15.07
C MET A 182 -2.58 -20.17 14.87
N LYS A 183 -3.51 -19.31 15.31
CA LYS A 183 -4.95 -19.48 15.03
C LYS A 183 -5.28 -19.44 13.54
N THR A 184 -4.46 -18.77 12.73
CA THR A 184 -4.70 -18.60 11.28
C THR A 184 -3.58 -19.17 10.41
N ASN A 185 -2.39 -19.40 10.99
CA ASN A 185 -1.25 -20.01 10.33
C ASN A 185 -0.43 -20.84 11.34
N SER A 186 -0.65 -22.16 11.37
CA SER A 186 0.08 -23.08 12.27
C SER A 186 1.59 -23.03 12.06
N GLN A 187 2.07 -22.68 10.86
CA GLN A 187 3.50 -22.52 10.57
C GLN A 187 4.13 -21.28 11.23
N ALA A 188 3.36 -20.38 11.85
CA ALA A 188 3.91 -19.20 12.53
C ALA A 188 4.97 -19.55 13.59
N ILE A 189 4.84 -20.73 14.19
CA ILE A 189 5.77 -21.21 15.22
C ILE A 189 7.20 -21.43 14.74
N SER A 190 7.42 -21.78 13.46
CA SER A 190 8.79 -21.94 12.92
C SER A 190 9.56 -20.63 12.89
N TYR A 191 8.86 -19.49 13.02
CA TYR A 191 9.46 -18.17 13.06
C TYR A 191 9.63 -17.61 14.47
N ALA A 192 9.11 -18.29 15.50
CA ALA A 192 9.20 -17.85 16.89
C ALA A 192 10.65 -17.74 17.35
N HIS A 193 10.91 -16.80 18.26
CA HIS A 193 12.24 -16.64 18.81
C HIS A 193 12.65 -17.89 19.61
N PRO A 194 13.91 -18.39 19.52
CA PRO A 194 14.34 -19.62 20.21
C PRO A 194 14.07 -19.61 21.71
N LYS A 195 14.21 -18.44 22.35
CA LYS A 195 13.83 -18.23 23.76
C LYS A 195 12.37 -18.63 24.03
N LEU A 196 11.44 -18.15 23.20
CA LEU A 196 10.02 -18.47 23.34
C LEU A 196 9.76 -19.96 23.06
N LEU A 197 10.44 -20.57 22.08
CA LEU A 197 10.35 -22.02 21.83
C LEU A 197 10.79 -22.86 23.03
N SER A 198 11.83 -22.44 23.74
CA SER A 198 12.29 -23.12 24.96
C SER A 198 11.25 -23.02 26.10
N GLU A 199 10.54 -21.90 26.19
CA GLU A 199 9.48 -21.67 27.19
C GLU A 199 8.21 -22.45 26.86
N ILE A 200 7.85 -22.58 25.57
CA ILE A 200 6.70 -23.37 25.10
C ILE A 200 6.79 -24.84 25.51
N ASN A 201 7.99 -25.38 25.63
CA ASN A 201 8.19 -26.77 26.07
C ASN A 201 7.86 -27.00 27.55
N ASN A 202 7.72 -25.93 28.35
CA ASN A 202 7.27 -26.01 29.73
C ASN A 202 5.74 -26.26 29.82
N GLN A 203 5.32 -27.11 30.76
CA GLN A 203 3.91 -27.54 30.90
C GLN A 203 2.96 -26.38 31.27
N GLU A 204 3.47 -25.31 31.87
CA GLU A 204 2.70 -24.13 32.25
C GLU A 204 2.26 -23.31 31.02
N PHE A 205 3.17 -23.06 30.07
CA PHE A 205 2.87 -22.35 28.83
C PHE A 205 1.84 -23.10 27.95
N LYS A 206 1.87 -24.43 27.95
CA LYS A 206 0.91 -25.27 27.21
C LYS A 206 -0.51 -25.22 27.80
N ARG A 207 -0.66 -24.90 29.09
CA ARG A 207 -1.98 -24.75 29.73
C ARG A 207 -2.64 -23.42 29.39
N ASP A 208 -1.86 -22.35 29.34
CA ASP A 208 -2.38 -21.00 29.12
C ASP A 208 -2.84 -20.78 27.66
N TYR A 209 -2.36 -21.60 26.72
CA TYR A 209 -2.62 -21.44 25.30
C TYR A 209 -3.15 -22.73 24.64
N SER A 210 -4.46 -22.97 24.79
CA SER A 210 -5.17 -24.18 24.32
C SER A 210 -4.89 -24.56 22.86
N ILE A 211 -4.69 -23.59 21.96
CA ILE A 211 -4.43 -23.81 20.53
C ILE A 211 -3.08 -24.50 20.25
N LEU A 212 -2.12 -24.44 21.18
CA LEU A 212 -0.83 -25.11 21.03
C LEU A 212 -0.99 -26.62 21.18
N SER A 213 -2.01 -27.08 21.90
CA SER A 213 -2.28 -28.51 22.06
C SER A 213 -2.79 -29.17 20.78
N GLU A 214 -3.50 -28.42 19.93
CA GLU A 214 -4.03 -28.88 18.64
C GLU A 214 -2.94 -28.94 17.56
N ASN A 215 -1.90 -28.12 17.66
CA ASN A 215 -0.77 -28.07 16.71
C ASN A 215 0.44 -28.92 17.17
N ARG A 216 0.19 -29.97 17.96
CA ARG A 216 1.22 -30.78 18.64
C ARG A 216 2.25 -31.40 17.70
N ASP A 217 1.82 -31.87 16.53
CA ASP A 217 2.69 -32.62 15.61
C ASP A 217 3.80 -31.71 15.06
N HIS A 218 3.46 -30.47 14.68
CA HIS A 218 4.45 -29.48 14.23
C HIS A 218 5.36 -28.95 15.34
N LEU A 219 4.84 -28.87 16.58
CA LEU A 219 5.61 -28.49 17.76
C LEU A 219 6.72 -29.50 18.08
N ASN A 220 6.39 -30.79 18.01
CA ASN A 220 7.34 -31.86 18.30
C ASN A 220 8.44 -31.94 17.24
N ASP A 221 8.11 -31.75 15.96
CA ASP A 221 9.10 -31.76 14.87
C ASP A 221 10.11 -30.60 14.96
N LEU A 222 9.68 -29.42 15.42
CA LEU A 222 10.54 -28.24 15.58
C LEU A 222 11.38 -28.29 16.87
N ALA A 223 10.95 -29.03 17.89
CA ALA A 223 11.69 -29.18 19.14
C ALA A 223 12.83 -30.21 19.07
N ILE A 224 12.88 -31.03 18.00
CA ILE A 224 13.85 -32.13 17.85
C ILE A 224 15.07 -31.75 16.99
N ASN A 225 15.01 -30.66 16.21
CA ASN A 225 16.17 -30.17 15.44
C ASN A 225 16.66 -28.81 15.96
N PRO A 226 17.80 -28.77 16.68
CA PRO A 226 18.45 -27.52 17.11
C PRO A 226 19.02 -26.70 15.94
#